data_AF-A0A850C6A5-F1
#
_entry.id   AF-A0A850C6A5-F1
#
_cell.length_a   1.000
_cell.length_b   1.000
_cell.length_c   1.000
_cell.angle_alpha   90.00
_cell.angle_beta   90.00
_cell.angle_gamma   90.00
#
_symmetry.space_group_name_H-M   'P 1'
#
loop_
_entity.id
_entity.type
_entity.pdbx_description
1 polymer ?
#
loop_
_entity_poly.entity_id
_entity_poly.type
_entity_poly.pdbx_seq_one_letter_code
_entity_poly.pdbx_strand_id
1 'polypeptide(L)' 'MANENLPTLRNKIAILIDGDNAQSSLLPEMLVEAGKHGQVTVRRIYGDWTTNSMNSWKD' A
#
# COMPACT_ATOMS: atom_id res chain seq x y z
N MET A 1 14.76 -27.13 -25.46
CA MET A 1 15.47 -26.09 -24.68
C MET A 1 14.46 -25.57 -23.66
N ALA A 2 14.84 -25.57 -22.39
CA ALA A 2 13.91 -25.58 -21.25
C ALA A 2 12.91 -24.42 -21.29
N ASN A 3 11.64 -24.77 -21.06
CA ASN A 3 10.55 -23.85 -20.93
C ASN A 3 10.64 -23.21 -19.53
N GLU A 4 11.36 -22.10 -19.41
CA GLU A 4 11.58 -21.43 -18.13
C GLU A 4 10.33 -20.61 -17.76
N ASN A 5 9.25 -21.31 -17.40
CA ASN A 5 8.19 -20.74 -16.58
C ASN A 5 8.75 -20.54 -15.16
N LEU A 6 9.69 -19.62 -15.01
CA LEU A 6 9.88 -18.96 -13.72
C LEU A 6 8.54 -18.27 -13.45
N PRO A 7 7.82 -18.58 -12.35
CA PRO A 7 6.68 -17.76 -11.98
C PRO A 7 7.22 -16.35 -11.92
N THR A 8 6.71 -15.45 -12.77
CA THR A 8 7.16 -14.06 -12.79
C THR A 8 6.98 -13.57 -11.36
N LEU A 9 8.10 -13.43 -10.65
CA LEU A 9 8.05 -13.18 -9.22
C LEU A 9 7.50 -11.76 -9.11
N ARG A 10 6.19 -11.62 -8.87
CA ARG A 10 5.58 -10.31 -8.73
C ARG A 10 6.37 -9.57 -7.68
N ASN A 11 6.94 -8.42 -8.05
CA ASN A 11 7.73 -7.60 -7.14
C ASN A 11 6.91 -7.40 -5.87
N LYS A 12 7.51 -7.67 -4.71
CA LYS A 12 6.83 -7.46 -3.44
C LYS A 12 6.96 -5.98 -3.08
N ILE A 13 5.84 -5.34 -2.84
CA ILE A 13 5.78 -3.91 -2.53
C ILE A 13 5.33 -3.72 -1.09
N ALA A 14 6.04 -2.85 -0.38
CA ALA A 14 5.63 -2.34 0.92
C ALA A 14 5.16 -0.89 0.77
N ILE A 15 4.00 -0.59 1.32
CA ILE A 15 3.43 0.75 1.41
C ILE A 15 3.49 1.20 2.87
N LEU A 16 4.19 2.32 3.09
CA LEU A 16 4.34 2.99 4.38
C LEU A 16 3.84 4.42 4.20
N ILE A 17 2.75 4.76 4.88
CA ILE A 17 2.06 6.04 4.74
C ILE A 17 2.24 6.84 6.03
N ASP A 18 2.57 8.11 5.89
CA ASP A 18 2.46 9.11 6.95
C ASP A 18 1.02 9.62 7.00
N GLY A 19 0.24 9.09 7.93
CA GLY A 19 -1.19 9.32 8.07
C GLY A 19 -1.57 10.71 8.56
N ASP A 20 -0.64 11.41 9.23
CA ASP A 20 -0.86 12.80 9.66
C ASP A 20 -0.70 13.78 8.48
N ASN A 21 0.04 13.38 7.43
CA ASN A 21 0.37 14.23 6.29
C ASN A 21 -0.26 13.78 4.96
N ALA A 22 -0.92 12.62 4.92
CA ALA A 22 -1.60 12.09 3.74
C ALA A 22 -3.13 12.14 3.89
N GLN A 23 -3.84 12.12 2.76
CA GLN A 23 -5.30 12.03 2.75
C GLN A 23 -5.74 10.58 2.63
N SER A 24 -6.55 10.12 3.58
CA SER A 24 -7.03 8.73 3.61
C SER A 24 -7.93 8.37 2.42
N SER A 25 -8.62 9.36 1.86
CA SER A 25 -9.48 9.21 0.69
C SER A 25 -8.75 8.70 -0.55
N LEU A 26 -7.43 8.90 -0.65
CA LEU A 26 -6.61 8.49 -1.79
C LEU A 26 -6.02 7.07 -1.64
N LEU A 27 -6.27 6.39 -0.51
CA LEU A 27 -5.75 5.04 -0.26
C LEU A 27 -6.14 4.03 -1.35
N PRO A 28 -7.39 3.99 -1.84
CA PRO A 28 -7.78 3.07 -2.92
C PRO A 28 -6.94 3.28 -4.19
N GLU A 29 -6.76 4.51 -4.63
CA GLU A 29 -6.00 4.88 -5.82
C GLU A 29 -4.52 4.54 -5.66
N MET A 30 -3.94 4.81 -4.49
CA MET A 30 -2.55 4.43 -4.17
C MET A 30 -2.35 2.91 -4.25
N LEU A 31 -3.30 2.13 -3.75
CA LEU A 31 -3.23 0.66 -3.81
C LEU A 31 -3.39 0.13 -5.23
N VAL A 32 -4.29 0.71 -6.03
CA VAL A 32 -4.46 0.37 -7.45
C VAL A 32 -3.19 0.66 -8.22
N GLU A 33 -2.59 1.83 -8.03
CA GLU A 33 -1.35 2.21 -8.70
C GLU A 33 -0.20 1.28 -8.29
N ALA A 34 0.01 1.07 -6.98
CA ALA A 34 1.05 0.17 -6.49
C ALA A 34 0.87 -1.27 -7.01
N GLY A 35 -0.38 -1.74 -7.14
CA GLY A 35 -0.70 -3.06 -7.68
C GLY A 35 -0.24 -3.29 -9.12
N LYS A 36 -0.07 -2.22 -9.92
CA LYS A 36 0.50 -2.30 -11.28
C LYS A 36 1.99 -2.62 -11.26
N HIS A 37 2.69 -2.24 -10.20
CA HIS A 37 4.14 -2.40 -10.05
C HIS A 37 4.52 -3.70 -9.34
N GLY A 38 3.58 -4.34 -8.65
CA GLY A 38 3.86 -5.55 -7.87
C GLY A 38 2.76 -5.96 -6.91
N GLN A 39 2.98 -7.08 -6.20
CA GLN A 39 2.10 -7.52 -5.13
C GLN A 39 2.38 -6.69 -3.87
N VAL A 40 1.41 -5.88 -3.45
CA VAL A 40 1.47 -5.20 -2.15
C VAL A 40 1.35 -6.23 -1.04
N THR A 41 2.42 -6.43 -0.26
CA THR A 41 2.48 -7.41 0.84
C THR A 41 2.46 -6.76 2.22
N VAL A 42 2.85 -5.49 2.31
CA VAL A 42 2.86 -4.71 3.56
C VAL A 42 2.13 -3.40 3.33
N ARG A 43 1.25 -3.05 4.27
CA ARG A 43 0.53 -1.77 4.31
C ARG A 43 0.55 -1.27 5.74
N ARG A 44 1.16 -0.12 5.97
CA ARG A 44 1.21 0.52 7.29
C ARG A 44 0.95 2.01 7.15
N ILE A 45 0.17 2.54 8.09
CA ILE A 45 -0.08 3.96 8.25
C ILE A 45 0.47 4.33 9.62
N TYR A 46 1.31 5.36 9.68
CA TYR A 46 1.91 5.89 10.90
C TYR A 46 1.32 7.26 11.20
N GLY A 47 0.99 7.51 12.45
CA GLY A 47 0.54 8.83 12.89
C GLY A 47 -0.02 8.79 14.30
N ASP A 48 -0.47 9.95 14.79
CA ASP A 48 -1.09 10.06 16.11
C ASP A 48 -2.57 9.64 16.08
N TRP A 49 -2.82 8.36 16.37
CA TRP A 49 -4.16 7.76 16.42
C TRP A 49 -5.10 8.32 17.48
N THR A 50 -4.63 9.22 18.36
CA THR A 50 -5.47 9.92 19.34
C THR A 50 -6.18 11.14 18.75
N THR A 51 -5.76 11.58 17.56
CA THR A 51 -6.34 12.73 16.87
C THR A 51 -7.57 12.35 16.04
N ASN A 52 -8.52 13.28 15.91
CA ASN A 52 -9.74 13.08 15.10
C ASN A 52 -9.43 12.93 13.60
N SER A 53 -8.35 13.54 13.11
CA SER A 53 -7.88 13.40 11.73
C SER A 53 -7.54 11.97 11.36
N MET A 54 -7.13 11.14 12.32
CA MET A 54 -6.81 9.73 12.08
C MET A 54 -8.03 8.81 11.99
N ASN A 55 -9.24 9.28 12.31
CA ASN A 55 -10.45 8.45 12.24
C ASN A 55 -10.78 8.06 10.79
N SER A 56 -10.50 8.94 9.82
CA SER A 56 -10.75 8.67 8.41
C SER A 56 -9.85 7.57 7.82
N TRP A 57 -8.83 7.11 8.55
CA TRP A 57 -8.00 5.97 8.19
C TRP A 57 -8.52 4.64 8.77
N LYS A 58 -9.47 4.69 9.71
CA LYS A 58 -10.11 3.52 10.33
C LYS A 58 -11.43 3.16 9.65
N ASP A 59 -12.17 4.18 9.24
CA ASP A 59 -13.50 4.09 8.62
C ASP A 59 -13.41 3.85 7.10
#